data_AF-A0A7S1D6D1-F1
#
_entry.id   AF-A0A7S1D6D1-F1
#
_cell.length_a   1.000
_cell.length_b   1.000
_cell.length_c   1.000
_cell.angle_alpha   90.00
_cell.angle_beta   90.00
_cell.angle_gamma   90.00
#
_symmetry.space_group_name_H-M   'P 1'
#
loop_
_entity.id
_entity.type
_entity.pdbx_description
1 polymer ?
#
loop_
_entity_poly.entity_id
_entity_poly.type
_entity_poly.pdbx_seq_one_letter_code
_entity_poly.pdbx_strand_id
1 'polypeptide(L)'
;DVVLQTSRTIPLLAIYVLADGLQTTFNAIIKGCGRQCITMPIVVGAYWVVGLPLAYYITFVRYGGQMCEDNFLCGIVGLVFGLTVGTWTHMLLLAIVVLFNTDWVKEAEKSQRRIQQKV
;
A
#
# COMPACT_ATOMS: atom_id res chain seq x y z
N ASP A 1 5.34 23.92 -17.08
CA ASP A 1 4.81 22.56 -17.32
C ASP A 1 4.94 21.63 -16.12
N VAL A 2 6.16 21.36 -15.62
CA VAL A 2 6.34 20.46 -14.46
C VAL A 2 5.59 20.89 -13.20
N VAL A 3 5.54 22.19 -12.90
CA VAL A 3 4.82 22.72 -11.72
C VAL A 3 3.31 22.44 -11.80
N LEU A 4 2.72 22.55 -12.99
CA LEU A 4 1.30 22.29 -13.23
C LEU A 4 0.98 20.79 -13.07
N GLN A 5 1.86 19.93 -13.59
CA GLN A 5 1.73 18.48 -13.43
C GLN A 5 1.84 18.05 -11.97
N THR A 6 2.83 18.58 -11.25
CA THR A 6 3.01 18.31 -9.83
C THR A 6 1.80 18.77 -9.01
N SER A 7 1.29 19.98 -9.28
CA SER A 7 0.09 20.53 -8.63
C SER A 7 -1.12 19.61 -8.74
N ARG A 8 -1.31 18.95 -9.91
CA ARG A 8 -2.40 17.99 -10.12
C ARG A 8 -2.21 16.67 -9.37
N THR A 9 -0.96 16.22 -9.18
CA THR A 9 -0.66 14.97 -8.44
C THR A 9 -0.63 15.12 -6.92
N ILE A 10 -0.33 16.33 -6.41
CA ILE A 10 -0.22 16.62 -4.97
C ILE A 10 -1.41 16.13 -4.13
N PRO A 11 -2.69 16.36 -4.50
CA PRO A 11 -3.80 15.90 -3.67
C PRO A 11 -3.86 14.36 -3.57
N LEU A 12 -3.56 13.65 -4.65
CA LEU A 12 -3.49 12.17 -4.63
C LEU A 12 -2.30 11.68 -3.80
N LEU A 13 -1.17 12.37 -3.87
CA LEU A 13 0.01 12.08 -3.07
C LEU A 13 -0.26 12.29 -1.58
N ALA A 14 -1.01 13.32 -1.20
CA ALA A 14 -1.40 13.53 0.19
C ALA A 14 -2.21 12.34 0.73
N ILE A 15 -3.15 11.82 -0.06
CA ILE A 15 -3.95 10.63 0.29
C ILE A 15 -3.08 9.36 0.32
N TYR A 16 -2.12 9.24 -0.59
CA TYR A 16 -1.14 8.15 -0.60
C TYR A 16 -0.32 8.11 0.68
N VAL A 17 0.21 9.26 1.13
CA VAL A 17 1.08 9.35 2.31
C VAL A 17 0.37 8.88 3.58
N LEU A 18 -0.94 9.14 3.72
CA LEU A 18 -1.72 8.64 4.84
C LEU A 18 -1.77 7.10 4.87
N ALA A 19 -2.07 6.47 3.72
CA ALA A 19 -2.08 5.02 3.63
C ALA A 19 -0.69 4.42 3.83
N ASP A 20 0.35 5.07 3.32
CA ASP A 20 1.74 4.63 3.50
C ASP A 20 2.17 4.65 4.98
N GLY A 21 1.81 5.69 5.72
CA GLY A 21 2.03 5.76 7.17
C GLY A 21 1.34 4.63 7.96
N LEU A 22 0.10 4.30 7.59
CA LEU A 22 -0.63 3.19 8.20
C LEU A 22 -0.03 1.83 7.81
N GLN A 23 0.25 1.63 6.53
CA GLN A 23 0.87 0.42 5.99
C GLN A 23 2.22 0.13 6.65
N THR A 24 3.06 1.16 6.82
CA THR A 24 4.37 1.02 7.48
C THR A 24 4.22 0.63 8.96
N THR A 25 3.24 1.20 9.65
CA THR A 25 2.92 0.86 11.04
C THR A 25 2.49 -0.60 11.17
N PHE A 26 1.56 -1.08 10.33
CA PHE A 26 1.14 -2.49 10.34
C PHE A 26 2.27 -3.44 9.98
N ASN A 27 3.13 -3.06 9.03
CA ASN A 27 4.32 -3.83 8.71
C ASN A 27 5.28 -3.95 9.90
N ALA A 28 5.47 -2.87 10.67
CA ALA A 28 6.29 -2.90 11.87
C ALA A 28 5.72 -3.86 12.92
N ILE A 29 4.40 -3.85 13.13
CA ILE A 29 3.70 -4.78 14.04
C ILE A 29 3.95 -6.24 13.62
N ILE A 30 3.71 -6.59 12.35
CA ILE A 30 3.87 -7.96 11.83
C ILE A 30 5.32 -8.44 11.96
N LYS A 31 6.29 -7.55 11.66
CA LYS A 31 7.72 -7.84 11.83
C LYS A 31 8.07 -8.04 13.30
N GLY A 32 7.52 -7.24 14.21
CA GLY A 32 7.67 -7.40 15.66
C GLY A 32 7.20 -8.76 16.18
N CYS A 33 6.07 -9.27 15.66
CA CYS A 33 5.57 -10.63 15.97
C CYS A 33 6.43 -11.75 15.34
N GLY A 34 7.35 -11.41 14.43
CA GLY A 34 8.12 -12.36 13.63
C GLY A 34 7.29 -13.08 12.58
N ARG A 35 6.20 -12.47 12.09
CA ARG A 35 5.27 -13.03 11.09
C ARG A 35 5.45 -12.43 9.69
N GLN A 36 6.65 -11.90 9.39
CA GLN A 36 6.95 -11.19 8.14
C GLN A 36 6.69 -11.99 6.86
N CYS A 37 6.71 -13.32 6.89
CA CYS A 37 6.43 -14.16 5.73
C CYS A 37 5.01 -13.94 5.16
N ILE A 38 4.05 -13.52 6.00
CA ILE A 38 2.67 -13.26 5.59
C ILE A 38 2.59 -11.98 4.73
N THR A 39 3.48 -11.02 4.95
CA THR A 39 3.49 -9.74 4.23
C THR A 39 3.85 -9.89 2.76
N MET A 40 4.77 -10.80 2.42
CA MET A 40 5.29 -10.96 1.06
C MET A 40 4.20 -11.21 -0.01
N PRO A 41 3.30 -12.20 0.13
CA PRO A 41 2.24 -12.40 -0.86
C PRO A 41 1.26 -11.22 -0.94
N ILE A 42 1.03 -10.52 0.18
CA ILE A 42 0.13 -9.35 0.22
C ILE A 42 0.70 -8.21 -0.61
N VAL A 43 2.00 -7.89 -0.44
CA VAL A 43 2.68 -6.86 -1.22
C VAL A 43 2.62 -7.19 -2.71
N VAL A 44 2.92 -8.45 -3.08
CA VAL A 44 2.89 -8.88 -4.47
C VAL A 44 1.48 -8.73 -5.05
N GLY A 45 0.45 -9.20 -4.34
CA GLY A 45 -0.94 -9.05 -4.78
C GLY A 45 -1.36 -7.59 -4.95
N ALA A 46 -1.07 -6.74 -3.97
CA ALA A 46 -1.49 -5.34 -4.01
C ALA A 46 -0.85 -4.55 -5.14
N TYR A 47 0.46 -4.69 -5.38
CA TYR A 47 1.15 -3.89 -6.39
C TYR A 47 1.13 -4.52 -7.78
N TRP A 48 1.24 -5.84 -7.91
CA TRP A 48 1.36 -6.49 -9.21
C TRP A 48 0.02 -6.94 -9.80
N VAL A 49 -0.95 -7.31 -8.95
CA VAL A 49 -2.27 -7.78 -9.42
C VAL A 49 -3.29 -6.63 -9.46
N VAL A 50 -3.20 -5.66 -8.55
CA VAL A 50 -4.16 -4.56 -8.47
C VAL A 50 -3.58 -3.24 -8.97
N GLY A 51 -2.52 -2.74 -8.33
CA GLY A 51 -1.98 -1.41 -8.62
C GLY A 51 -1.48 -1.25 -10.06
N LEU A 52 -0.61 -2.15 -10.51
CA LEU A 52 0.03 -2.06 -11.83
C LEU A 52 -0.97 -2.23 -12.99
N PRO A 53 -1.88 -3.22 -13.00
CA PRO A 53 -2.87 -3.35 -14.07
C PRO A 53 -3.84 -2.17 -14.10
N LEU A 54 -4.24 -1.64 -12.94
CA LEU A 54 -5.12 -0.48 -12.86
C LEU A 54 -4.44 0.78 -13.39
N ALA A 55 -3.17 1.01 -13.01
CA ALA A 55 -2.36 2.11 -13.53
C ALA A 55 -2.22 2.01 -15.06
N TYR A 56 -1.90 0.82 -15.58
CA TYR A 56 -1.76 0.60 -17.00
C TYR A 56 -3.07 0.83 -17.76
N TYR A 57 -4.17 0.27 -17.27
CA TYR A 57 -5.49 0.40 -17.89
C TYR A 57 -5.95 1.85 -17.94
N ILE A 58 -5.85 2.58 -16.82
CA ILE A 58 -6.28 3.98 -16.77
C ILE A 58 -5.40 4.84 -17.67
N THR A 59 -4.08 4.78 -17.52
CA THR A 59 -3.18 5.67 -18.24
C THR A 59 -3.12 5.37 -19.74
N PHE A 60 -2.96 4.10 -20.14
CA PHE A 60 -2.67 3.76 -21.52
C PHE A 60 -3.91 3.30 -22.30
N VAL A 61 -4.76 2.47 -21.71
CA VAL A 61 -5.91 1.91 -22.43
C VAL A 61 -7.05 2.92 -22.51
N ARG A 62 -7.41 3.58 -21.40
CA ARG A 62 -8.57 4.48 -21.36
C ARG A 62 -8.31 5.83 -22.01
N TYR A 63 -7.11 6.37 -21.85
CA TYR A 63 -6.73 7.72 -22.27
C TYR A 63 -5.58 7.78 -23.28
N GLY A 64 -5.15 6.63 -23.82
CA GLY A 64 -4.17 6.57 -24.92
C GLY A 64 -2.76 7.03 -24.56
N GLY A 65 -2.42 7.15 -23.27
CA GLY A 65 -1.11 7.57 -22.80
C GLY A 65 -0.77 9.04 -23.06
N GLN A 66 -1.71 9.84 -23.58
CA GLN A 66 -1.50 11.26 -23.84
C GLN A 66 -1.69 12.09 -22.56
N MET A 67 -1.03 13.25 -22.49
CA MET A 67 -1.33 14.25 -21.47
C MET A 67 -2.61 14.98 -21.89
N CYS A 68 -3.75 14.66 -21.30
CA CYS A 68 -4.99 15.42 -21.52
C CYS A 68 -5.21 16.43 -20.39
N GLU A 69 -5.68 17.61 -20.77
CA GLU A 69 -6.00 18.68 -19.83
C GLU A 69 -7.41 18.57 -19.24
N ASP A 70 -8.31 17.88 -19.95
CA ASP A 70 -9.76 17.86 -19.64
C ASP A 70 -10.19 16.78 -18.62
N ASN A 71 -9.37 15.76 -18.37
CA ASN A 71 -9.74 14.65 -17.48
C ASN A 71 -8.75 14.52 -16.31
N PHE A 72 -9.27 14.54 -15.08
CA PHE A 72 -8.48 14.51 -13.84
C PHE A 72 -7.54 13.29 -13.73
N LEU A 73 -7.90 12.14 -14.33
CA LEU A 73 -7.14 10.88 -14.26
C LEU A 73 -6.25 10.61 -15.48
N CYS A 74 -6.06 11.58 -16.36
CA CYS A 74 -5.29 11.38 -17.59
C CYS A 74 -3.76 11.50 -17.37
N GLY A 75 -2.99 10.83 -18.21
CA GLY A 75 -1.52 10.88 -18.21
C GLY A 75 -0.89 10.36 -16.92
N ILE A 76 0.03 11.15 -16.35
CA ILE A 76 0.80 10.78 -15.17
C ILE A 76 -0.08 10.65 -13.91
N VAL A 77 -1.21 11.36 -13.87
CA VAL A 77 -2.13 11.34 -12.73
C VAL A 77 -2.83 9.98 -12.62
N GLY A 78 -3.15 9.35 -13.76
CA GLY A 78 -3.69 7.99 -13.79
C GLY A 78 -2.71 6.94 -13.24
N LEU A 79 -1.41 7.14 -13.49
CA LEU A 79 -0.36 6.25 -12.98
C LEU A 79 -0.24 6.37 -11.46
N VAL A 80 -0.20 7.62 -10.96
CA VAL A 80 -0.18 7.91 -9.52
C VAL A 80 -1.44 7.39 -8.85
N PHE A 81 -2.60 7.55 -9.48
CA PHE A 81 -3.86 7.01 -8.95
C PHE A 81 -3.81 5.48 -8.81
N GLY A 82 -3.36 4.75 -9.83
CA GLY A 82 -3.22 3.29 -9.75
C GLY A 82 -2.26 2.85 -8.64
N LEU A 83 -1.14 3.56 -8.46
CA LEU A 83 -0.22 3.31 -7.35
C LEU A 83 -0.88 3.59 -5.99
N THR A 84 -1.61 4.69 -5.85
CA THR A 84 -2.36 5.03 -4.64
C THR A 84 -3.35 3.93 -4.29
N VAL A 85 -4.15 3.45 -5.24
CA VAL A 85 -5.08 2.34 -5.01
C VAL A 85 -4.34 1.06 -4.58
N GLY A 86 -3.17 0.78 -5.17
CA GLY A 86 -2.31 -0.33 -4.75
C GLY A 86 -1.87 -0.23 -3.29
N THR A 87 -1.37 0.93 -2.87
CA THR A 87 -0.97 1.21 -1.47
C THR A 87 -2.14 1.13 -0.51
N TRP A 88 -3.32 1.66 -0.87
CA TRP A 88 -4.53 1.53 -0.05
C TRP A 88 -4.96 0.06 0.09
N THR A 89 -4.89 -0.71 -0.99
CA THR A 89 -5.19 -2.15 -0.97
C THR A 89 -4.22 -2.90 -0.05
N HIS A 90 -2.92 -2.61 -0.16
CA HIS A 90 -1.90 -3.18 0.72
C HIS A 90 -2.16 -2.83 2.19
N MET A 91 -2.42 -1.55 2.48
CA MET A 91 -2.75 -1.07 3.84
C MET A 91 -3.97 -1.81 4.42
N LEU A 92 -5.06 -1.92 3.66
CA LEU A 92 -6.28 -2.60 4.10
C LEU A 92 -6.04 -4.09 4.37
N LEU A 93 -5.30 -4.78 3.50
CA LEU A 93 -4.98 -6.20 3.70
C LEU A 93 -4.13 -6.42 4.96
N LEU A 94 -3.15 -5.56 5.22
CA LEU A 94 -2.38 -5.64 6.47
C LEU A 94 -3.21 -5.29 7.70
N ALA A 95 -4.08 -4.29 7.60
CA ALA A 95 -5.00 -3.95 8.68
C ALA A 95 -5.89 -5.15 9.05
N ILE A 96 -6.42 -5.87 8.06
CA ILE A 96 -7.22 -7.08 8.28
C ILE A 96 -6.41 -8.17 8.98
N VAL A 97 -5.15 -8.36 8.59
CA VAL A 97 -4.27 -9.36 9.22
C VAL A 97 -3.96 -8.99 10.68
N VAL A 98 -3.66 -7.72 10.96
CA VAL A 98 -3.33 -7.27 12.32
C VAL A 98 -4.56 -7.26 13.21
N LEU A 99 -5.70 -6.76 12.74
CA LEU A 99 -6.90 -6.60 13.58
C LEU A 99 -7.64 -7.91 13.81
N PHE A 100 -7.76 -8.77 12.80
CA PHE A 100 -8.60 -9.98 12.89
C PHE A 100 -7.80 -11.28 13.02
N ASN A 101 -6.57 -11.36 12.50
CA ASN A 101 -5.78 -12.59 12.47
C ASN A 101 -4.62 -12.62 13.49
N THR A 102 -4.55 -11.65 14.40
CA THR A 102 -3.50 -11.57 15.43
C THR A 102 -4.10 -11.75 16.81
N ASP A 103 -3.82 -12.92 17.39
CA ASP A 103 -4.12 -13.21 18.79
C ASP A 103 -3.03 -12.61 19.68
N TRP A 104 -3.34 -11.46 20.27
CA TRP A 104 -2.40 -10.71 21.10
C TRP A 104 -1.98 -11.47 22.36
N VAL A 105 -2.85 -12.34 22.91
CA VAL A 105 -2.51 -13.15 24.09
C VAL A 105 -1.45 -14.18 23.72
N LYS A 106 -1.64 -14.87 22.58
CA LYS A 106 -0.64 -15.83 22.09
C LYS A 106 0.68 -15.18 21.70
N GLU A 107 0.64 -14.02 21.05
CA GLU A 107 1.88 -13.30 20.69
C GLU A 107 2.62 -12.76 21.93
N ALA A 108 1.91 -12.37 22.98
CA ALA A 108 2.52 -11.99 24.27
C ALA A 108 3.21 -13.19 24.95
N GLU A 109 2.52 -14.34 25.03
CA GLU A 109 3.10 -15.56 25.60
C GLU A 109 4.34 -16.03 24.82
N LYS A 110 4.26 -16.03 23.48
CA LYS A 110 5.39 -16.36 22.60
C LYS A 110 6.58 -15.42 22.82
N SER A 111 6.31 -14.15 23.09
CA SER A 111 7.36 -13.17 23.40
C SER A 111 8.03 -13.45 24.75
N GLN A 112 7.27 -13.81 25.79
CA GLN A 112 7.83 -14.21 27.09
C GLN A 112 8.70 -15.47 26.99
N ARG A 113 8.21 -16.50 26.29
CA ARG A 113 8.97 -17.74 26.06
C ARG A 113 10.31 -17.49 25.34
N ARG A 114 10.32 -16.59 24.35
CA ARG A 114 11.55 -16.18 23.63
C ARG A 114 12.59 -15.50 24.52
N ILE A 115 12.15 -14.75 25.52
CA ILE A 115 13.05 -14.10 26.49
C ILE A 115 13.59 -15.13 27.47
N GLN A 116 12.74 -16.00 28.01
CA GLN A 116 13.15 -17.05 28.97
C GLN A 116 14.14 -18.05 28.37
N GLN A 117 14.06 -18.36 27.08
CA GLN A 117 15.04 -19.22 26.40
C GLN A 117 16.43 -18.58 26.23
N LYS A 118 16.55 -17.26 26.40
CA LYS A 118 17.81 -16.53 26.27
C LYS A 118 18.52 -16.28 27.61
N VAL A 119 17.86 -16.59 28.73
CA VAL A 119 18.42 -16.53 30.09
C VAL A 119 18.95 -17.91 30.45
#